data_AF-A0A5S3YLQ6-F1
#
_entry.id   AF-A0A5S3YLQ6-F1
#
_cell.length_a   1.000
_cell.length_b   1.000
_cell.length_c   1.000
_cell.angle_alpha   90.00
_cell.angle_beta   90.00
_cell.angle_gamma   90.00
#
_symmetry.space_group_name_H-M   'P 1'
#
loop_
_entity.id
_entity.type
_entity.pdbx_description
1 polymer ?
#
loop_
_entity_poly.entity_id
_entity_poly.type
_entity_poly.pdbx_seq_one_letter_code
_entity_poly.pdbx_strand_id
1 'polypeptide(L)'
;PVLAWVLFVANLIWTVAYDTMYAMVDRDDDLKIGVKSPAILFGKWDLHIIALLNITFIAMMAAVGVTFDLNLAFWCGLLAASVLLIRQQYAIRYRDRDRCFWAFLNNNYVGLAIFVGVVLGFLPL
;
A
#
# COMPACT_ATOMS: atom_id res chain seq x y z
N PRO A 1 16.31 14.69 -8.29
CA PRO A 1 16.99 15.03 -7.01
C PRO A 1 16.31 14.28 -5.83
N VAL A 2 17.07 13.92 -4.79
CA VAL A 2 16.78 12.89 -3.74
C VAL A 2 15.31 12.61 -3.41
N LEU A 3 14.51 13.64 -3.15
CA LEU A 3 13.09 13.46 -2.81
C LEU A 3 12.26 12.76 -3.91
N ALA A 4 12.52 13.04 -5.18
CA ALA A 4 11.84 12.34 -6.28
C ALA A 4 12.12 10.82 -6.21
N TRP A 5 13.33 10.44 -5.76
CA TRP A 5 13.66 9.05 -5.49
C TRP A 5 12.94 8.51 -4.25
N VAL A 6 12.77 9.31 -3.19
CA VAL A 6 11.98 8.92 -2.01
C VAL A 6 10.54 8.62 -2.41
N LEU A 7 9.88 9.51 -3.15
CA LEU A 7 8.52 9.32 -3.63
C LEU A 7 8.41 8.12 -4.59
N PHE A 8 9.38 7.95 -5.47
CA PHE A 8 9.44 6.80 -6.38
C PHE A 8 9.56 5.48 -5.61
N VAL A 9 10.47 5.41 -4.63
CA VAL A 9 10.64 4.21 -3.79
C VAL A 9 9.40 3.95 -2.92
N ALA A 10 8.79 5.00 -2.35
CA ALA A 10 7.55 4.87 -1.60
C ALA A 10 6.43 4.28 -2.48
N ASN A 11 6.30 4.78 -3.71
CA ASN A 11 5.34 4.26 -4.69
C ASN A 11 5.65 2.80 -5.04
N LEU A 12 6.91 2.46 -5.35
CA LEU A 12 7.32 1.07 -5.62
C LEU A 12 6.99 0.13 -4.46
N ILE A 13 7.29 0.53 -3.21
CA ILE A 13 6.99 -0.28 -2.02
C ILE A 13 5.49 -0.53 -1.90
N TRP A 14 4.68 0.50 -2.12
CA TRP A 14 3.22 0.38 -2.11
C TRP A 14 2.73 -0.51 -3.25
N THR A 15 3.26 -0.35 -4.47
CA THR A 15 2.98 -1.23 -5.62
C THR A 15 3.25 -2.68 -5.31
N VAL A 16 4.42 -3.00 -4.78
CA VAL A 16 4.73 -4.38 -4.37
C VAL A 16 3.74 -4.87 -3.32
N ALA A 17 3.30 -4.04 -2.38
CA ALA A 17 2.35 -4.45 -1.35
C ALA A 17 1.00 -4.87 -1.93
N TYR A 18 0.36 -4.02 -2.75
CA TYR A 18 -0.95 -4.34 -3.32
C TYR A 18 -0.87 -5.39 -4.45
N ASP A 19 0.21 -5.42 -5.23
CA ASP A 19 0.42 -6.48 -6.23
C ASP A 19 0.66 -7.83 -5.57
N THR A 20 1.23 -7.86 -4.35
CA THR A 20 1.32 -9.10 -3.57
C THR A 20 -0.07 -9.58 -3.15
N MET A 21 -1.00 -8.67 -2.80
CA MET A 21 -2.40 -9.06 -2.54
C MET A 21 -3.04 -9.67 -3.80
N TYR A 22 -2.75 -9.13 -4.98
CA TYR A 22 -3.20 -9.72 -6.24
C TYR A 22 -2.55 -11.08 -6.52
N ALA A 23 -1.24 -11.22 -6.30
CA ALA A 23 -0.55 -12.51 -6.42
C ALA A 23 -1.10 -13.59 -5.46
N MET A 24 -1.70 -13.19 -4.33
CA MET A 24 -2.39 -14.14 -3.44
C MET A 24 -3.69 -14.68 -4.05
N VAL A 25 -4.32 -13.95 -4.96
CA VAL A 25 -5.50 -14.39 -5.72
C VAL A 25 -5.13 -15.54 -6.66
N ASP A 26 -3.97 -15.42 -7.30
CA ASP A 26 -3.51 -16.35 -8.35
C ASP A 26 -2.58 -17.46 -7.82
N ARG A 27 -2.31 -17.49 -6.51
CA ARG A 27 -1.35 -18.43 -5.88
C ARG A 27 -1.54 -19.88 -6.31
N ASP A 28 -2.78 -20.39 -6.27
CA ASP A 28 -3.06 -21.80 -6.59
C ASP A 28 -2.83 -22.11 -8.07
N ASP A 29 -3.07 -21.12 -8.93
CA ASP A 29 -2.89 -21.26 -10.38
C ASP A 29 -1.40 -21.14 -10.73
N ASP A 30 -0.69 -20.17 -10.15
CA ASP A 30 0.76 -20.00 -10.26
C ASP A 30 1.52 -21.27 -9.84
N LEU A 31 1.10 -21.92 -8.75
CA LEU A 31 1.69 -23.17 -8.29
C LEU A 31 1.54 -24.32 -9.30
N LYS A 32 0.40 -24.43 -9.98
CA LYS A 32 0.15 -25.47 -10.99
C LYS A 32 1.07 -25.33 -12.21
N ILE A 33 1.36 -24.09 -12.61
CA ILE A 33 2.16 -23.80 -13.81
C ILE A 33 3.63 -23.46 -13.50
N GLY A 34 4.03 -23.47 -12.22
CA GLY A 34 5.41 -23.25 -11.79
C GLY A 34 5.88 -21.78 -11.85
N VAL A 35 4.96 -20.82 -11.84
CA VAL A 35 5.28 -19.39 -11.79
C VAL A 35 5.79 -19.01 -10.40
N LYS A 36 6.81 -18.15 -10.32
CA LYS A 36 7.42 -17.70 -9.05
C LYS A 36 6.88 -16.34 -8.61
N SER A 37 5.60 -16.27 -8.27
CA SER A 37 4.97 -15.02 -7.86
C SER A 37 5.38 -14.59 -6.43
N PRO A 38 5.20 -13.29 -6.07
CA PRO A 38 5.49 -12.79 -4.72
C PRO A 38 4.76 -13.57 -3.62
N ALA A 39 3.51 -13.99 -3.86
CA ALA A 39 2.77 -14.82 -2.92
C ALA A 39 3.46 -16.17 -2.69
N ILE A 40 4.05 -16.79 -3.70
CA ILE A 40 4.83 -18.03 -3.54
C ILE A 40 6.15 -17.75 -2.84
N LEU A 41 6.88 -16.70 -3.26
CA LEU A 41 8.17 -16.30 -2.68
C LEU A 41 8.05 -16.02 -1.17
N PHE A 42 7.03 -15.26 -0.77
CA PHE A 42 6.80 -14.89 0.62
C PHE A 42 6.14 -16.01 1.44
N GLY A 43 5.45 -16.94 0.77
CA GLY A 43 4.82 -18.09 1.41
C GLY A 43 3.93 -17.67 2.59
N LYS A 44 4.13 -18.29 3.75
CA LYS A 44 3.38 -18.00 4.99
C LYS A 44 3.58 -16.57 5.53
N TRP A 45 4.61 -15.85 5.07
CA TRP A 45 4.94 -14.50 5.53
C TRP A 45 4.31 -13.40 4.67
N ASP A 46 3.60 -13.74 3.60
CA ASP A 46 2.87 -12.82 2.72
C ASP A 46 2.17 -11.68 3.49
N LEU A 47 1.34 -12.00 4.48
CA LEU A 47 0.63 -11.02 5.30
C LEU A 47 1.56 -10.09 6.09
N HIS A 48 2.64 -10.64 6.66
CA HIS A 48 3.58 -9.86 7.46
C HIS A 48 4.41 -8.92 6.58
N ILE A 49 4.79 -9.38 5.38
CA ILE A 49 5.54 -8.59 4.41
C ILE A 49 4.66 -7.48 3.85
N ILE A 50 3.40 -7.76 3.49
CA ILE A 50 2.44 -6.72 3.07
C ILE A 50 2.27 -5.66 4.17
N ALA A 51 2.12 -6.08 5.44
CA ALA A 51 2.03 -5.15 6.56
C ALA A 51 3.28 -4.29 6.70
N LEU A 52 4.47 -4.90 6.61
CA LEU A 52 5.75 -4.19 6.68
C LEU A 52 5.91 -3.18 5.54
N LEU A 53 5.58 -3.56 4.30
CA LEU A 53 5.63 -2.69 3.14
C LEU A 53 4.67 -1.50 3.29
N ASN A 54 3.44 -1.75 3.73
CA ASN A 54 2.45 -0.70 3.98
C ASN A 54 2.88 0.27 5.10
N ILE A 55 3.42 -0.24 6.21
CA ILE A 55 3.97 0.60 7.29
C ILE A 55 5.13 1.45 6.76
N THR A 56 6.02 0.85 5.96
CA THR A 56 7.17 1.54 5.36
C THR A 56 6.71 2.64 4.42
N PHE A 57 5.71 2.36 3.57
CA PHE A 57 5.09 3.34 2.69
C PHE A 57 4.52 4.53 3.49
N ILE A 58 3.72 4.27 4.53
CA ILE A 58 3.13 5.32 5.38
C ILE A 58 4.22 6.14 6.08
N ALA A 59 5.28 5.49 6.58
CA ALA A 59 6.40 6.18 7.23
C ALA A 59 7.17 7.09 6.24
N MET A 60 7.40 6.62 5.01
CA MET A 60 8.02 7.43 3.97
C MET A 60 7.14 8.63 3.58
N MET A 61 5.83 8.42 3.45
CA MET A 61 4.89 9.52 3.17
C MET A 61 4.82 10.51 4.34
N ALA A 62 4.85 10.05 5.59
CA ALA A 62 4.94 10.93 6.75
C ALA A 62 6.20 11.79 6.72
N ALA A 63 7.35 11.21 6.36
CA ALA A 63 8.60 11.95 6.20
C ALA A 63 8.51 13.03 5.10
N VAL A 64 7.81 12.74 4.00
CA VAL A 64 7.52 13.74 2.97
C VAL A 64 6.68 14.89 3.55
N GLY A 65 5.63 14.57 4.31
CA GLY A 65 4.78 15.57 4.97
C GLY A 65 5.56 16.52 5.88
N VAL A 66 6.46 15.98 6.71
CA VAL A 66 7.33 16.80 7.57
C VAL A 66 8.32 17.64 6.74
N THR A 67 8.91 17.06 5.70
CA THR A 67 9.95 17.73 4.89
C THR A 67 9.39 18.95 4.14
N PHE A 68 8.11 18.92 3.77
CA PHE A 68 7.43 20.00 3.05
C PHE A 68 6.56 20.90 3.93
N ASP A 69 6.54 20.64 5.24
CA ASP A 69 5.66 21.35 6.18
C ASP A 69 4.19 21.33 5.71
N LEU A 70 3.72 20.16 5.26
CA LEU A 70 2.35 20.01 4.75
C LEU A 70 1.33 20.20 5.88
N ASN A 71 0.26 20.93 5.55
CA ASN A 71 -0.78 21.29 6.51
C ASN A 71 -1.61 20.07 6.99
N LEU A 72 -2.56 20.32 7.89
CA LEU A 72 -3.41 19.29 8.51
C LEU A 72 -4.17 18.41 7.49
N ALA A 73 -4.53 18.93 6.31
CA ALA A 73 -5.26 18.17 5.31
C ALA A 73 -4.44 16.98 4.78
N PHE A 74 -3.12 17.14 4.64
CA PHE A 74 -2.23 16.02 4.29
C PHE A 74 -2.25 14.94 5.36
N TRP A 75 -2.14 15.32 6.63
CA TRP A 75 -2.13 14.38 7.75
C TRP A 75 -3.47 13.64 7.89
N CYS A 76 -4.59 14.31 7.62
CA CYS A 76 -5.90 13.66 7.52
C CYS A 76 -5.96 12.65 6.36
N GLY A 77 -5.41 12.99 5.19
CA GLY A 77 -5.31 12.08 4.05
C GLY A 77 -4.44 10.85 4.35
N LEU A 78 -3.30 11.05 5.01
CA LEU A 78 -2.40 9.99 5.45
C LEU A 78 -3.04 9.07 6.50
N LEU A 79 -3.80 9.65 7.44
CA LEU A 79 -4.59 8.90 8.41
C LEU A 79 -5.67 8.05 7.72
N ALA A 80 -6.41 8.63 6.78
CA ALA A 80 -7.42 7.91 6.01
C ALA A 80 -6.80 6.75 5.21
N ALA A 81 -5.67 6.98 4.54
CA ALA A 81 -4.91 5.95 3.85
C ALA A 81 -4.47 4.82 4.81
N SER A 82 -3.99 5.16 6.00
CA SER A 82 -3.59 4.18 7.02
C SER A 82 -4.76 3.30 7.48
N VAL A 83 -5.93 3.89 7.72
CA VAL A 83 -7.15 3.15 8.09
C VAL A 83 -7.59 2.20 6.96
N LEU A 84 -7.52 2.65 5.70
CA LEU A 84 -7.85 1.83 4.54
C LEU A 84 -6.89 0.63 4.41
N LEU A 85 -5.58 0.84 4.58
CA LEU A 85 -4.57 -0.22 4.56
C LEU A 85 -4.78 -1.23 5.70
N ILE A 86 -5.10 -0.77 6.92
CA ILE A 86 -5.44 -1.66 8.05
C ILE A 86 -6.68 -2.51 7.72
N ARG A 87 -7.71 -1.90 7.11
CA ARG A 87 -8.92 -2.60 6.69
C ARG A 87 -8.62 -3.67 5.63
N GLN A 88 -7.77 -3.36 4.66
CA GLN A 88 -7.33 -4.31 3.64
C GLN A 88 -6.51 -5.46 4.27
N GLN A 89 -5.54 -5.13 5.13
CA GLN A 89 -4.73 -6.10 5.88
C GLN A 89 -5.61 -7.07 6.69
N TYR A 90 -6.64 -6.54 7.35
CA TYR A 90 -7.61 -7.35 8.07
C TYR A 90 -8.42 -8.23 7.12
N ALA A 91 -8.88 -7.71 5.98
CA ALA A 91 -9.67 -8.47 5.01
C ALA A 91 -8.91 -9.68 4.45
N ILE A 92 -7.61 -9.53 4.16
CA ILE A 92 -6.78 -10.59 3.56
C ILE A 92 -6.28 -11.64 4.57
N ARG A 93 -6.57 -11.50 5.88
CA ARG A 93 -5.99 -12.34 6.95
C ARG A 93 -6.19 -13.85 6.79
N TYR A 94 -7.27 -14.25 6.12
CA TYR A 94 -7.57 -15.66 5.83
C TYR A 94 -7.13 -16.12 4.44
N ARG A 95 -6.49 -15.24 3.66
CA ARG A 95 -5.99 -15.50 2.30
C ARG A 95 -7.08 -16.00 1.35
N ASP A 96 -8.31 -15.56 1.59
CA ASP A 96 -9.44 -15.82 0.73
C ASP A 96 -9.29 -15.05 -0.59
N ARG A 97 -9.50 -15.74 -1.72
CA ARG A 97 -9.26 -15.21 -3.07
C ARG A 97 -10.06 -13.93 -3.32
N ASP A 98 -11.36 -13.95 -2.99
CA ASP A 98 -12.26 -12.82 -3.22
C ASP A 98 -11.91 -11.63 -2.32
N ARG A 99 -11.53 -11.87 -1.06
CA ARG A 99 -11.07 -10.82 -0.15
C ARG A 99 -9.74 -10.21 -0.58
N CYS A 100 -8.81 -11.00 -1.11
CA CYS A 100 -7.54 -10.51 -1.64
C CYS A 100 -7.75 -9.66 -2.89
N PHE A 101 -8.60 -10.12 -3.81
CA PHE A 101 -8.95 -9.35 -5.01
C PHE A 101 -9.69 -8.06 -4.66
N TRP A 102 -10.62 -8.12 -3.71
CA TRP A 102 -11.29 -6.93 -3.20
C TRP A 102 -10.31 -5.94 -2.57
N ALA A 103 -9.33 -6.42 -1.79
CA ALA A 103 -8.32 -5.56 -1.16
C ALA A 103 -7.45 -4.87 -2.21
N PHE A 104 -7.01 -5.60 -3.24
CA PHE A 104 -6.30 -5.07 -4.40
C PHE A 104 -7.11 -3.99 -5.13
N LEU A 105 -8.37 -4.24 -5.47
CA LEU A 105 -9.22 -3.26 -6.16
C LEU A 105 -9.47 -2.00 -5.30
N ASN A 106 -9.72 -2.17 -3.99
CA ASN A 106 -9.95 -1.06 -3.07
C ASN A 106 -8.68 -0.27 -2.73
N ASN A 107 -7.51 -0.71 -3.20
CA ASN A 107 -6.27 0.03 -3.00
C ASN A 107 -6.24 1.36 -3.78
N ASN A 108 -7.07 1.51 -4.81
CA ASN A 108 -7.29 2.81 -5.47
C ASN A 108 -7.70 3.92 -4.48
N TYR A 109 -8.47 3.62 -3.43
CA TYR A 109 -8.88 4.58 -2.41
C TYR A 109 -7.73 5.04 -1.52
N VAL A 110 -6.71 4.19 -1.31
CA VAL A 110 -5.48 4.57 -0.61
C VAL A 110 -4.74 5.62 -1.43
N GLY A 111 -4.58 5.38 -2.74
CA GLY A 111 -4.00 6.34 -3.67
C GLY A 111 -4.78 7.65 -3.73
N LEU A 112 -6.12 7.58 -3.77
CA LEU A 112 -6.98 8.75 -3.75
C LEU A 112 -6.82 9.57 -2.47
N ALA A 113 -6.80 8.91 -1.30
CA ALA A 113 -6.64 9.59 -0.01
C ALA A 113 -5.30 10.32 0.09
N ILE A 114 -4.21 9.68 -0.35
CA ILE A 114 -2.89 10.30 -0.41
C ILE A 114 -2.87 11.46 -1.42
N PHE A 115 -3.41 11.26 -2.62
CA PHE A 115 -3.45 12.30 -3.66
C PHE A 115 -4.20 13.55 -3.19
N VAL A 116 -5.42 13.39 -2.68
CA VAL A 116 -6.22 14.50 -2.15
C VAL A 116 -5.51 15.16 -0.97
N GLY A 117 -4.93 14.37 -0.06
CA GLY A 117 -4.16 14.88 1.06
C GLY A 117 -2.96 15.74 0.62
N VAL A 118 -2.22 15.31 -0.39
CA VAL A 118 -1.10 16.08 -0.95
C VAL A 118 -1.59 17.37 -1.62
N VAL A 119 -2.61 17.29 -2.48
CA VAL A 119 -3.15 18.46 -3.19
C VAL A 119 -3.65 19.52 -2.19
N LEU A 120 -4.44 19.11 -1.20
CA LEU A 120 -4.95 20.02 -0.17
C LEU A 120 -3.85 20.46 0.81
N GLY A 121 -2.83 19.62 1.01
CA GLY A 121 -1.67 19.90 1.86
C GLY A 121 -0.82 21.08 1.41
N PHE A 122 -0.81 21.35 0.10
CA PHE A 122 -0.14 22.52 -0.49
C PHE A 122 -1.02 23.76 -0.61
N LEU A 123 -2.33 23.65 -0.35
CA LEU A 123 -3.20 24.81 -0.34
C LEU A 123 -2.98 25.62 0.95
N PRO A 124 -3.04 26.96 0.86
CA PRO A 124 -3.10 27.81 2.05
C PRO A 124 -4.51 27.65 2.66
N LEU A 125 -4.65 26.67 3.55
CA LEU A 125 -5.84 26.45 4.38
C LEU A 125 -5.64 27.04 5.77
#